data_AF-A0A6M0JBC0-F1
#
_entry.id   AF-A0A6M0JBC0-F1
#
_cell.length_a   1.000
_cell.length_b   1.000
_cell.length_c   1.000
_cell.angle_alpha   90.00
_cell.angle_beta   90.00
_cell.angle_gamma   90.00
#
_symmetry.space_group_name_H-M   'P 1'
#
loop_
_entity.id
_entity.type
_entity.pdbx_description
1 polymer ?
#
loop_
_entity_poly.entity_id
_entity_poly.type
_entity_poly.pdbx_seq_one_letter_code
_entity_poly.pdbx_strand_id
1 'polypeptide(L)'
;MQTYYYVLASQRFLLQEEPIHEVIKERTRHYHEQEKQIDFWLVEQPAFLEAPQFAQIKAKCPQPSVAIISTNPQFITWLKLRLEYVITGEFQAPSETIPDALASLATVS
;
A
#
# COMPACT_ATOMS: atom_id res chain seq x y z
N MET A 1 15.66 10.41 -3.39
CA MET A 1 14.47 9.67 -3.87
C MET A 1 14.50 8.31 -3.24
N GLN A 2 13.38 7.84 -2.69
CA GLN A 2 13.26 6.54 -2.03
C GLN A 2 12.37 5.64 -2.88
N THR A 3 12.72 4.35 -2.98
CA THR A 3 11.87 3.35 -3.62
C THR A 3 10.83 2.85 -2.62
N TYR A 4 9.56 2.89 -3.05
CA TYR A 4 8.43 2.33 -2.35
C TYR A 4 7.88 1.16 -3.14
N TYR A 5 7.55 0.10 -2.43
CA TYR A 5 6.90 -1.09 -2.95
C TYR A 5 5.46 -1.09 -2.47
N TYR A 6 4.53 -1.56 -3.29
CA TYR A 6 3.13 -1.58 -2.91
C TYR A 6 2.44 -2.89 -3.28
N VAL A 7 1.45 -3.24 -2.44
CA VAL A 7 0.33 -4.12 -2.79
C VAL A 7 -0.91 -3.25 -2.95
N LEU A 8 -1.64 -3.44 -4.04
CA LEU A 8 -2.88 -2.73 -4.35
C LEU A 8 -4.02 -3.72 -4.55
N ALA A 9 -5.14 -3.46 -3.87
CA ALA A 9 -6.37 -4.22 -4.02
C ALA A 9 -7.59 -3.32 -3.84
N SER A 10 -8.79 -3.87 -4.06
CA SER A 10 -10.02 -3.16 -3.71
C SER A 10 -10.15 -3.04 -2.20
N GLN A 11 -10.78 -1.96 -1.73
CA GLN A 11 -11.05 -1.74 -0.30
C GLN A 11 -11.86 -2.88 0.31
N ARG A 12 -12.86 -3.36 -0.44
CA ARG A 12 -13.70 -4.49 -0.03
C ARG A 12 -12.84 -5.73 0.24
N PHE A 13 -12.01 -6.12 -0.71
CA PHE A 13 -11.17 -7.31 -0.58
C PHE A 13 -10.20 -7.15 0.60
N LEU A 14 -9.45 -6.05 0.63
CA LEU A 14 -8.37 -5.90 1.62
C LEU A 14 -8.89 -5.67 3.04
N LEU A 15 -9.97 -4.91 3.23
CA LEU A 15 -10.45 -4.50 4.57
C LEU A 15 -11.61 -5.34 5.11
N GLN A 16 -12.40 -5.99 4.26
CA GLN A 16 -13.59 -6.75 4.68
C GLN A 16 -13.43 -8.27 4.52
N GLU A 17 -12.76 -8.72 3.46
CA GLU A 17 -12.62 -10.16 3.17
C GLU A 17 -11.34 -10.73 3.79
N GLU A 18 -10.28 -9.95 3.84
CA GLU A 18 -8.98 -10.35 4.38
C GLU A 18 -8.75 -9.86 5.83
N PRO A 19 -8.09 -10.65 6.69
CA PRO A 19 -7.74 -10.25 8.06
C PRO A 19 -6.51 -9.34 8.09
N ILE A 20 -6.44 -8.33 7.22
CA ILE A 20 -5.24 -7.50 7.06
C ILE A 20 -4.95 -6.63 8.28
N HIS A 21 -6.00 -6.20 8.99
CA HIS A 21 -5.87 -5.38 10.20
C HIS A 21 -5.04 -6.09 11.27
N GLU A 22 -5.27 -7.39 11.49
CA GLU A 22 -4.49 -8.17 12.46
C GLU A 22 -3.04 -8.35 11.99
N VAL A 23 -2.80 -8.54 10.69
CA VAL A 23 -1.44 -8.63 10.12
C VAL A 23 -0.66 -7.33 10.37
N ILE A 24 -1.27 -6.18 10.08
CA ILE A 24 -0.65 -4.86 10.27
C ILE A 24 -0.40 -4.60 11.76
N LYS A 25 -1.41 -4.83 12.61
CA LYS A 25 -1.32 -4.65 14.07
C LYS A 25 -0.20 -5.49 14.68
N GLU A 26 -0.14 -6.77 14.34
CA GLU A 26 0.88 -7.68 14.87
C GLU A 26 2.28 -7.29 14.37
N ARG A 27 2.41 -6.87 13.11
CA ARG A 27 3.68 -6.36 12.59
C ARG A 27 4.10 -5.06 13.28
N THR A 28 3.16 -4.15 13.57
CA THR A 28 3.44 -2.92 14.32
C THR A 28 3.93 -3.23 15.73
N ARG A 29 3.29 -4.19 16.41
CA ARG A 29 3.73 -4.69 17.73
C ARG A 29 5.16 -5.24 17.65
N HIS A 30 5.44 -6.11 16.67
CA HIS A 30 6.77 -6.68 16.48
C HIS A 30 7.84 -5.61 16.23
N TYR A 31 7.54 -4.58 15.44
CA TYR A 31 8.46 -3.47 15.19
C TYR A 31 8.74 -2.67 16.46
N HIS A 32 7.70 -2.38 17.24
CA HIS A 32 7.82 -1.70 18.53
C HIS A 32 8.70 -2.50 19.51
N GLU A 33 8.47 -3.81 19.64
CA GLU A 33 9.26 -4.70 20.51
C GLU A 33 10.73 -4.81 20.11
N GLN A 34 11.04 -4.56 18.85
CA GLN A 34 12.41 -4.57 18.33
C GLN A 34 13.02 -3.16 18.18
N GLU A 35 12.35 -2.13 18.69
CA GLU A 35 12.76 -0.72 18.55
C GLU A 35 13.03 -0.32 17.07
N LYS A 36 12.27 -0.91 16.15
CA LYS A 36 12.38 -0.64 14.71
C LYS A 36 11.42 0.46 14.29
N GLN A 37 11.91 1.35 13.43
CA GLN A 37 11.07 2.34 12.78
C GLN A 37 10.10 1.67 11.80
N ILE A 38 8.83 2.07 11.85
CA ILE A 38 7.80 1.59 10.91
C ILE A 38 8.16 2.03 9.49
N ASP A 39 8.16 1.05 8.60
CA ASP A 39 8.50 1.19 7.19
C ASP A 39 7.39 0.66 6.27
N PHE A 40 6.16 0.57 6.80
CA PHE A 40 4.96 0.12 6.10
C PHE A 40 3.72 0.90 6.53
N TRP A 41 2.80 1.13 5.60
CA TRP A 41 1.59 1.93 5.80
C TRP A 41 0.42 1.36 5.02
N LEU A 42 -0.78 1.43 5.61
CA LEU A 42 -2.05 1.17 4.94
C LEU A 42 -2.61 2.51 4.48
N VAL A 43 -2.83 2.66 3.17
CA VAL A 43 -3.26 3.91 2.54
C VAL A 43 -4.54 3.66 1.74
N GLU A 44 -5.65 4.20 2.23
CA GLU A 44 -6.92 4.20 1.52
C GLU A 44 -6.90 5.21 0.38
N GLN A 45 -7.44 4.86 -0.79
CA GLN A 45 -7.48 5.70 -1.99
C GLN A 45 -6.13 6.42 -2.24
N PRO A 46 -5.06 5.66 -2.48
CA PRO A 46 -3.70 6.22 -2.50
C PRO A 46 -3.53 7.21 -3.65
N ALA A 47 -3.07 8.43 -3.34
CA ALA A 47 -2.95 9.52 -4.30
C ALA A 47 -1.94 9.22 -5.43
N PHE A 48 -0.95 8.37 -5.19
CA PHE A 48 0.02 7.99 -6.22
C PHE A 48 -0.63 7.31 -7.44
N LEU A 49 -1.82 6.71 -7.28
CA LEU A 49 -2.56 6.12 -8.40
C LEU A 49 -3.10 7.14 -9.39
N GLU A 50 -3.18 8.41 -9.01
CA GLU A 50 -3.55 9.51 -9.91
C GLU A 50 -2.40 9.91 -10.85
N ALA A 51 -1.17 9.49 -10.56
CA ALA A 51 -0.04 9.82 -11.42
C ALA A 51 -0.19 9.13 -12.79
N PRO A 52 0.19 9.79 -13.90
CA PRO A 52 -0.05 9.28 -15.25
C PRO A 52 0.50 7.87 -15.50
N GLN A 53 1.65 7.53 -14.91
CA GLN A 53 2.26 6.20 -15.02
C GLN A 53 1.41 5.07 -14.42
N PHE A 54 0.46 5.39 -13.54
CA PHE A 54 -0.44 4.42 -12.89
C PHE A 54 -1.81 4.31 -13.55
N ALA A 55 -2.11 5.08 -14.62
CA ALA A 55 -3.44 5.10 -15.24
C ALA A 55 -3.96 3.70 -15.64
N GLN A 56 -3.09 2.86 -16.21
CA GLN A 56 -3.47 1.49 -16.58
C GLN A 56 -3.72 0.58 -15.36
N ILE A 57 -2.96 0.78 -14.28
CA ILE A 57 -3.11 0.02 -13.02
C ILE A 57 -4.40 0.44 -12.32
N LYS A 58 -4.67 1.74 -12.25
CA LYS A 58 -5.90 2.31 -11.70
C LYS A 58 -7.14 1.78 -12.43
N ALA A 59 -7.09 1.66 -13.76
CA ALA A 59 -8.18 1.11 -14.57
C ALA A 59 -8.43 -0.39 -14.32
N LYS A 60 -7.40 -1.16 -13.93
CA LYS A 60 -7.51 -2.60 -13.63
C LYS A 60 -7.99 -2.87 -12.20
N CYS A 61 -7.73 -1.96 -11.26
CA CYS A 61 -8.07 -2.14 -9.86
C CYS A 61 -9.50 -1.65 -9.57
N PRO A 62 -10.37 -2.49 -8.96
CA PRO A 62 -11.70 -2.04 -8.54
C PRO A 62 -11.62 -0.90 -7.53
N GLN A 63 -12.52 0.08 -7.65
CA GLN A 63 -12.59 1.26 -6.80
C GLN A 63 -13.76 1.16 -5.79
N PRO A 64 -13.62 1.69 -4.57
CA PRO A 64 -12.42 2.33 -4.01
C PRO A 64 -11.29 1.32 -3.77
N SER A 65 -10.05 1.76 -3.97
CA SER A 65 -8.85 0.94 -3.84
C SER A 65 -8.04 1.31 -2.59
N VAL A 66 -7.28 0.34 -2.08
CA VAL A 66 -6.43 0.48 -0.89
C VAL A 66 -5.07 -0.12 -1.21
N ALA A 67 -4.01 0.57 -0.79
CA ALA A 67 -2.66 0.08 -0.92
C ALA A 67 -2.01 -0.19 0.45
N ILE A 68 -1.19 -1.23 0.50
CA ILE A 68 -0.17 -1.38 1.54
C ILE A 68 1.14 -0.99 0.89
N ILE A 69 1.78 0.05 1.42
CA ILE A 69 3.02 0.62 0.90
C ILE A 69 4.12 0.32 1.90
N SER A 70 5.31 -0.05 1.43
CA SER A 70 6.47 -0.27 2.29
C SER A 70 7.78 0.03 1.56
N THR A 71 8.82 0.42 2.29
CA THR A 71 10.19 0.48 1.73
C THR A 71 10.90 -0.88 1.79
N ASN A 72 10.25 -1.91 2.34
CA ASN A 72 10.77 -3.27 2.42
C ASN A 72 10.14 -4.16 1.31
N PRO A 73 10.90 -4.53 0.26
CA PRO A 73 10.38 -5.34 -0.84
C PRO A 73 9.93 -6.73 -0.39
N GLN A 74 10.62 -7.34 0.58
CA GLN A 74 10.29 -8.69 1.06
C GLN A 74 8.91 -8.73 1.71
N PHE A 75 8.53 -7.65 2.41
CA PHE A 75 7.20 -7.55 3.00
C PHE A 75 6.10 -7.51 1.94
N ILE A 76 6.30 -6.74 0.86
CA ILE A 76 5.35 -6.68 -0.25
C ILE A 76 5.29 -8.00 -1.03
N THR A 77 6.43 -8.66 -1.25
CA THR A 77 6.45 -10.00 -1.87
C THR A 77 5.69 -11.02 -1.01
N TRP A 78 5.88 -11.00 0.31
CA TRP A 78 5.13 -11.87 1.23
C TRP A 78 3.62 -11.60 1.17
N LEU A 79 3.21 -10.33 1.15
CA LEU A 79 1.80 -9.96 0.99
C LEU A 79 1.23 -10.43 -0.35
N LYS A 80 2.00 -10.33 -1.44
CA LYS A 80 1.57 -10.84 -2.76
C LYS A 80 1.31 -12.34 -2.74
N LEU A 81 2.21 -13.12 -2.12
CA LEU A 81 2.05 -14.56 -1.99
C LEU A 81 0.86 -14.94 -1.10
N ARG A 82 0.57 -14.15 -0.07
CA ARG A 82 -0.54 -14.38 0.86
C ARG A 82 -1.90 -14.05 0.24
N LEU A 83 -2.00 -12.91 -0.44
CA LEU A 83 -3.27 -12.34 -0.89
C LEU A 83 -3.67 -12.79 -2.29
N GLU A 84 -2.73 -13.32 -3.08
CA GLU A 84 -2.85 -13.83 -4.46
C GLU A 84 -3.43 -12.82 -5.49
N TYR A 85 -4.68 -12.40 -5.31
CA TYR A 85 -5.50 -11.54 -6.18
C TYR A 85 -5.23 -10.04 -6.02
N VAL A 86 -3.95 -9.67 -5.91
CA VAL A 86 -3.52 -8.29 -5.72
C VAL A 86 -2.56 -7.83 -6.81
N ILE A 87 -2.52 -6.54 -7.09
CA ILE A 87 -1.56 -5.92 -8.00
C ILE A 87 -0.36 -5.46 -7.17
N THR A 88 0.86 -5.70 -7.65
CA THR A 88 2.08 -5.20 -7.00
C THR A 88 2.93 -4.41 -7.95
N GLY A 89 3.75 -3.53 -7.40
CA GLY A 89 4.75 -2.79 -8.15
C GLY A 89 5.61 -1.96 -7.21
N GLU A 90 6.38 -1.08 -7.81
CA GLU A 90 7.25 -0.14 -7.12
C GLU A 90 7.20 1.22 -7.80
N PHE A 91 7.54 2.26 -7.06
CA PHE A 91 7.71 3.61 -7.58
C PHE A 91 8.72 4.39 -6.73
N GLN A 92 9.19 5.50 -7.30
CA GLN A 92 10.05 6.43 -6.58
C GLN A 92 9.28 7.68 -6.18
N ALA A 93 9.48 8.11 -4.93
CA ALA A 93 8.91 9.33 -4.40
C ALA A 93 9.86 9.98 -3.37
N PRO A 94 9.77 11.29 -3.13
CA PRO A 94 8.95 12.26 -3.87
C PRO A 94 9.42 12.46 -5.33
N SER A 95 8.49 12.76 -6.23
CA SER A 95 8.70 13.10 -7.64
C SER A 95 7.70 14.16 -8.11
N GLU A 96 7.86 14.71 -9.32
CA GLU A 96 6.95 15.73 -9.86
C GLU A 96 5.49 15.26 -9.94
N THR A 97 5.27 13.97 -10.23
CA THR A 97 3.92 13.39 -10.35
C THR A 97 3.43 12.74 -9.05
N ILE A 98 4.33 12.43 -8.11
CA ILE A 98 4.02 11.82 -6.81
C ILE A 98 4.78 12.60 -5.72
N PRO A 99 4.26 13.74 -5.25
CA PRO A 99 4.93 14.57 -4.25
C PRO A 99 4.96 13.89 -2.87
N ASP A 100 3.95 13.08 -2.55
CA ASP A 100 3.85 12.31 -1.32
C ASP A 100 3.47 10.86 -1.66
N ALA A 101 4.31 9.92 -1.22
CA ALA A 101 4.12 8.49 -1.45
C ALA A 101 2.93 7.91 -0.67
N LEU A 102 2.58 8.52 0.47
CA LEU A 102 1.64 7.99 1.45
C LEU A 102 0.33 8.78 1.51
N ALA A 103 0.16 9.78 0.64
CA ALA A 103 -1.04 10.60 0.60
C ALA A 103 -2.29 9.78 0.28
N SER A 104 -3.35 10.02 1.04
CA SER A 104 -4.68 9.42 0.87
C SER A 104 -5.66 10.46 0.33
N LEU A 105 -6.51 10.05 -0.60
CA LEU A 105 -7.63 10.86 -1.11
C LEU A 105 -8.95 10.54 -0.40
N ALA A 106 -8.96 9.58 0.52
CA ALA A 106 -10.15 9.23 1.26
C ALA A 106 -10.58 10.42 2.13
N THR A 107 -11.85 10.80 2.02
CA THR A 107 -12.41 11.87 2.84
C THR A 107 -12.64 11.31 4.25
N VAL A 108 -11.92 11.83 5.24
CA VAL A 108 -12.21 11.52 6.65
C VAL A 108 -13.62 12.02 6.93
N SER A 109 -14.54 11.09 7.15
CA SER A 109 -15.93 11.39 7.53
C SER A 109 -16.06 11.51 9.05
#